data_AF-A0A1F5RQN6-F1
#
_entry.id   AF-A0A1F5RQN6-F1
#
_cell.length_a   1.000
_cell.length_b   1.000
_cell.length_c   1.000
_cell.angle_alpha   90.00
_cell.angle_beta   90.00
_cell.angle_gamma   90.00
#
_symmetry.space_group_name_H-M   'P 1'
#
loop_
_entity.id
_entity.type
_entity.pdbx_description
1 polymer ?
#
loop_
_entity_poly.entity_id
_entity_poly.type
_entity_poly.pdbx_seq_one_letter_code
_entity_poly.pdbx_strand_id
1 'polypeptide(L)'
;MRSCDEFERWLDQGSPAAGALDARAHAGGCASCAAAERAALELEAALATAHGPAVTPAPPGFTPRVMARIAAFEEARVAAWALDDAALPWWVRAAAQPATALACVLGGLVVWKPEALQSAAAAALAWLQGAISTPRLSLPTLPHPYGDPLVQLGLALAALPFAAWAGWALYRWSERLVCPPGPGLGHRV
;
A
#
# COMPACT_ATOMS: atom_id res chain seq x y z
N MET A 1 -21.11 -13.29 5.59
CA MET A 1 -20.31 -12.10 5.23
C MET A 1 -21.16 -10.86 5.28
N ARG A 2 -20.63 -9.77 5.83
CA ARG A 2 -21.37 -8.53 6.09
C ARG A 2 -20.80 -7.31 5.35
N SER A 3 -19.60 -7.40 4.78
CA SER A 3 -18.96 -6.29 4.04
C SER A 3 -18.16 -6.76 2.83
N CYS A 4 -17.88 -5.83 1.90
CA CYS A 4 -17.00 -6.07 0.75
C CYS A 4 -15.58 -6.46 1.20
N ASP A 5 -15.04 -5.84 2.26
CA ASP A 5 -13.69 -6.14 2.76
C ASP A 5 -13.58 -7.55 3.37
N GLU A 6 -14.67 -8.09 3.93
CA GLU A 6 -14.71 -9.50 4.35
C GLU A 6 -14.72 -10.44 3.13
N PHE A 7 -15.38 -10.03 2.06
CA PHE A 7 -15.42 -10.78 0.80
C PHE A 7 -14.07 -10.80 0.08
N GLU A 8 -13.40 -9.65 -0.01
CA GLU A 8 -12.06 -9.54 -0.59
C GLU A 8 -11.05 -10.40 0.19
N ARG A 9 -11.04 -10.31 1.52
CA ARG A 9 -10.20 -11.17 2.36
C ARG A 9 -10.49 -12.66 2.19
N TRP A 10 -11.73 -13.04 1.92
CA TRP A 10 -12.09 -14.44 1.65
C TRP A 10 -11.60 -14.90 0.28
N LEU A 11 -11.66 -14.04 -0.75
CA LEU A 11 -11.04 -14.30 -2.05
C LEU A 11 -9.51 -14.45 -1.93
N ASP A 12 -8.85 -13.56 -1.18
CA ASP A 12 -7.39 -13.60 -0.96
C ASP A 12 -6.93 -14.89 -0.25
N GLN A 13 -7.81 -15.49 0.54
CA GLN A 13 -7.55 -16.79 1.20
C GLN A 13 -7.74 -18.00 0.27
N GLY A 14 -8.00 -17.77 -1.02
CA GLY A 14 -8.22 -18.84 -2.00
C GLY A 14 -9.64 -19.41 -1.96
N SER A 15 -10.63 -18.60 -1.58
CA SER A 15 -12.05 -18.99 -1.58
C SER A 15 -12.34 -20.27 -0.76
N PRO A 16 -11.99 -20.31 0.54
CA PRO A 16 -12.17 -21.51 1.35
C PRO A 16 -13.65 -21.94 1.41
N ALA A 17 -13.88 -23.25 1.54
CA ALA A 17 -15.23 -23.81 1.62
C ALA A 17 -16.04 -23.25 2.81
N ALA A 18 -15.35 -22.94 3.91
CA ALA A 18 -15.94 -22.22 5.03
C ALA A 18 -16.35 -20.81 4.59
N GLY A 19 -17.63 -20.47 4.75
CA GLY A 19 -18.17 -19.16 4.36
C GLY A 19 -18.54 -19.01 2.88
N ALA A 20 -18.39 -20.05 2.05
CA ALA A 20 -18.70 -19.98 0.62
C ALA A 20 -20.18 -19.63 0.32
N LEU A 21 -21.13 -20.13 1.12
CA LEU A 21 -22.56 -19.80 0.97
C LEU A 21 -22.83 -18.31 1.23
N ASP A 22 -22.24 -17.80 2.30
CA ASP A 22 -22.32 -16.39 2.69
C ASP A 22 -21.66 -15.46 1.66
N ALA A 23 -20.52 -15.88 1.12
CA ALA A 23 -19.78 -15.16 0.07
C ALA A 23 -20.63 -15.04 -1.20
N ARG A 24 -21.21 -16.15 -1.66
CA ARG A 24 -22.09 -16.18 -2.84
C ARG A 24 -23.36 -15.37 -2.64
N ALA A 25 -23.95 -15.42 -1.46
CA ALA A 25 -25.10 -14.59 -1.11
C ALA A 25 -24.75 -13.09 -1.21
N HIS A 26 -23.57 -12.70 -0.73
CA HIS A 26 -23.09 -11.32 -0.83
C HIS A 26 -22.81 -10.91 -2.28
N ALA A 27 -22.10 -11.74 -3.05
CA ALA A 27 -21.83 -11.49 -4.48
C ALA A 27 -23.13 -11.35 -5.28
N GLY A 28 -24.16 -12.16 -4.98
CA GLY A 28 -25.49 -12.02 -5.58
C GLY A 28 -26.16 -10.67 -5.33
N GLY A 29 -25.81 -9.98 -4.25
CA GLY A 29 -26.32 -8.64 -3.92
C GLY A 29 -25.41 -7.47 -4.33
N CYS A 30 -24.17 -7.74 -4.74
CA CYS A 30 -23.15 -6.71 -5.00
C CYS A 30 -22.43 -6.93 -6.34
N ALA A 31 -22.67 -6.04 -7.30
CA ALA A 31 -22.15 -6.17 -8.67
C ALA A 31 -20.61 -6.16 -8.75
N SER A 32 -19.93 -5.39 -7.90
CA SER A 32 -18.45 -5.35 -7.87
C SER A 32 -17.86 -6.65 -7.33
N CYS A 33 -18.41 -7.20 -6.24
CA CYS A 33 -17.97 -8.47 -5.68
C CYS A 33 -18.25 -9.64 -6.65
N ALA A 34 -19.39 -9.63 -7.35
CA ALA A 34 -19.67 -10.61 -8.40
C ALA A 34 -18.71 -10.53 -9.59
N ALA A 35 -18.23 -9.33 -9.94
CA ALA A 35 -17.20 -9.17 -10.98
C ALA A 35 -15.85 -9.70 -10.51
N ALA A 36 -15.46 -9.43 -9.26
CA ALA A 36 -14.23 -9.95 -8.66
C ALA A 36 -14.23 -11.50 -8.59
N GLU A 37 -15.34 -12.10 -8.17
CA GLU A 37 -15.48 -13.57 -8.14
C GLU A 37 -15.31 -14.19 -9.53
N ARG A 38 -15.97 -13.60 -10.55
CA ARG A 38 -15.82 -14.08 -11.93
C ARG A 38 -14.39 -13.96 -12.44
N ALA A 39 -13.73 -12.83 -12.17
CA ALA A 39 -12.33 -12.65 -12.56
C ALA A 39 -11.40 -13.69 -11.89
N ALA A 40 -11.64 -13.99 -10.60
CA ALA A 40 -10.89 -15.03 -9.89
C ALA A 40 -11.13 -16.43 -10.52
N LEU A 41 -12.38 -16.77 -10.83
CA LEU A 41 -12.71 -18.05 -11.48
C LEU A 41 -12.15 -18.16 -12.90
N GLU A 42 -12.17 -17.08 -13.68
CA GLU A 42 -11.56 -17.01 -15.00
C GLU A 42 -10.04 -17.22 -14.93
N LEU A 43 -9.38 -16.62 -13.93
CA LEU A 43 -7.96 -16.84 -13.69
C LEU A 43 -7.67 -18.29 -13.31
N GLU A 44 -8.43 -18.88 -12.40
CA GLU A 44 -8.29 -20.30 -12.02
C GLU A 44 -8.50 -21.24 -13.22
N ALA A 45 -9.48 -20.96 -14.08
CA ALA A 45 -9.70 -21.70 -15.32
C ALA A 45 -8.54 -21.54 -16.31
N ALA A 46 -8.00 -20.32 -16.45
CA ALA A 46 -6.83 -20.05 -17.29
C ALA A 46 -5.59 -20.78 -16.76
N LEU A 47 -5.40 -20.81 -15.44
CA LEU A 47 -4.32 -21.57 -14.81
C LEU A 47 -4.52 -23.07 -15.00
N ALA A 48 -5.72 -23.60 -14.79
CA ALA A 48 -6.00 -25.03 -14.99
C ALA A 48 -5.77 -25.47 -16.45
N THR A 49 -6.08 -24.63 -17.42
CA THR A 49 -5.82 -24.91 -18.84
C THR A 49 -4.35 -24.76 -19.21
N ALA A 50 -3.63 -23.77 -18.65
CA ALA A 50 -2.19 -23.62 -18.83
C ALA A 50 -1.40 -24.79 -18.21
N HIS A 51 -1.87 -25.31 -17.07
CA HIS A 51 -1.35 -26.51 -16.41
C HIS A 51 -1.93 -27.80 -17.02
N GLY A 52 -2.10 -27.86 -18.35
CA GLY A 52 -2.69 -28.99 -19.06
C GLY A 52 -2.09 -30.37 -18.70
N PRO A 53 -2.62 -31.49 -19.22
CA PRO A 53 -2.29 -32.86 -18.78
C PRO A 53 -0.81 -33.28 -18.90
N ALA A 54 0.04 -32.42 -19.46
CA ALA A 54 1.49 -32.56 -19.54
C ALA A 54 2.25 -31.72 -18.49
N VAL A 55 1.68 -31.46 -17.31
CA VAL A 55 2.47 -30.95 -16.17
C VAL A 55 3.55 -31.97 -15.88
N THR A 56 4.77 -31.65 -16.31
CA THR A 56 5.94 -32.44 -15.99
C THR A 56 6.07 -32.40 -14.47
N PRO A 57 6.09 -33.56 -13.78
CA PRO A 57 6.18 -33.57 -12.32
C PRO A 57 7.40 -32.76 -11.91
N ALA A 58 7.22 -31.86 -10.95
CA ALA A 58 8.32 -31.08 -10.42
C ALA A 58 9.44 -32.03 -9.95
N PRO A 59 10.72 -31.72 -10.20
CA PRO A 59 11.81 -32.56 -9.76
C PRO A 59 11.70 -32.88 -8.25
N PRO A 60 12.06 -34.09 -7.81
CA PRO A 60 12.02 -34.43 -6.40
C PRO A 60 12.83 -33.39 -5.59
N GLY A 61 12.25 -32.96 -4.47
CA GLY A 61 12.86 -31.94 -3.61
C GLY A 61 12.87 -30.52 -4.19
N PHE A 62 12.10 -30.22 -5.25
CA PHE A 62 11.96 -28.83 -5.74
C PHE A 62 11.39 -27.89 -4.67
N THR A 63 10.22 -28.23 -4.10
CA THR A 63 9.58 -27.40 -3.07
C THR A 63 10.48 -27.18 -1.83
N PRO A 64 11.10 -28.22 -1.23
CA PRO A 64 12.06 -28.03 -0.14
C PRO A 64 13.22 -27.09 -0.51
N ARG A 65 13.77 -27.19 -1.73
CA ARG A 65 14.87 -26.31 -2.18
C ARG A 65 14.43 -24.86 -2.35
N VAL A 66 13.26 -24.63 -2.92
CA VAL A 66 12.69 -23.28 -3.08
C VAL A 66 12.43 -22.66 -1.72
N MET A 67 11.78 -23.40 -0.82
CA MET A 67 11.49 -22.92 0.55
C MET A 67 12.77 -22.65 1.34
N ALA A 68 13.78 -23.52 1.25
CA ALA A 68 15.09 -23.28 1.88
C ALA A 68 15.77 -22.01 1.33
N ARG A 69 15.63 -21.75 0.02
CA ARG A 69 16.19 -20.55 -0.61
C ARG A 69 15.44 -19.28 -0.18
N ILE A 70 14.11 -19.34 -0.06
CA ILE A 70 13.30 -18.22 0.44
C ILE A 70 13.70 -17.91 1.88
N ALA A 71 13.78 -18.92 2.75
CA ALA A 71 14.21 -18.75 4.14
C ALA A 71 15.60 -18.11 4.24
N ALA A 72 16.57 -18.60 3.45
CA ALA A 72 17.91 -18.01 3.41
C ALA A 72 17.91 -16.55 2.93
N PHE A 73 17.04 -16.18 1.98
CA PHE A 73 16.89 -14.78 1.56
C PHE A 73 16.27 -13.91 2.64
N GLU A 74 15.26 -14.41 3.36
CA GLU A 74 14.62 -13.69 4.45
C GLU A 74 15.60 -13.45 5.60
N GLU A 75 16.35 -14.47 6.00
CA GLU A 75 17.44 -14.37 6.98
C GLU A 75 18.51 -13.36 6.54
N ALA A 76 18.95 -13.42 5.28
CA ALA A 76 19.91 -12.48 4.74
C ALA A 76 19.36 -11.04 4.69
N ARG A 77 18.07 -10.86 4.38
CA ARG A 77 17.42 -9.54 4.38
C ARG A 77 17.35 -8.97 5.79
N VAL A 78 16.97 -9.77 6.78
CA VAL A 78 16.95 -9.38 8.19
C VAL A 78 18.36 -9.03 8.67
N ALA A 79 19.37 -9.84 8.29
CA ALA A 79 20.77 -9.56 8.61
C ALA A 79 21.31 -8.29 7.93
N ALA A 80 20.91 -8.04 6.68
CA ALA A 80 21.28 -6.82 5.94
C ALA A 80 20.63 -5.56 6.54
N TRP A 81 19.42 -5.67 7.09
CA TRP A 81 18.79 -4.57 7.84
C TRP A 81 19.33 -4.45 9.27
N ALA A 82 19.97 -5.49 9.79
CA ALA A 82 20.69 -5.47 11.07
C ALA A 82 22.14 -4.98 10.93
N LEU A 83 22.58 -4.56 9.74
CA LEU A 83 23.81 -3.77 9.62
C LEU A 83 23.65 -2.54 10.51
N ASP A 84 24.49 -2.48 11.53
CA ASP A 84 24.45 -1.48 12.58
C ASP A 84 24.41 -0.08 11.96
N ASP A 85 23.27 0.59 12.05
CA ASP A 85 23.05 1.95 11.53
C ASP A 85 24.17 2.89 12.05
N ALA A 86 24.75 2.58 13.22
CA ALA A 86 25.87 3.30 13.80
C ALA A 86 27.17 3.24 12.96
N ALA A 87 27.40 2.16 12.21
CA ALA A 87 28.63 1.94 11.44
C ALA A 87 28.64 2.66 10.08
N LEU A 88 27.49 3.10 9.59
CA LEU A 88 27.38 3.84 8.34
C LEU A 88 27.71 5.33 8.55
N PRO A 89 28.49 5.96 7.64
CA PRO A 89 28.67 7.40 7.64
C PRO A 89 27.31 8.13 7.60
N TRP A 90 27.20 9.26 8.30
CA TRP A 90 25.93 9.99 8.45
C TRP A 90 25.27 10.35 7.12
N TRP A 91 26.06 10.60 6.08
CA TRP A 91 25.56 10.92 4.75
C TRP A 91 24.96 9.69 4.03
N VAL A 92 25.49 8.48 4.29
CA VAL A 92 24.90 7.22 3.78
C VAL A 92 23.58 6.96 4.47
N ARG A 93 23.50 7.15 5.79
CA ARG A 93 22.24 7.06 6.55
C ARG A 93 21.21 8.05 6.02
N ALA A 94 21.62 9.28 5.77
CA ALA A 94 20.76 10.30 5.21
C ALA A 94 20.25 9.88 3.82
N ALA A 95 21.11 9.34 2.95
CA ALA A 95 20.70 8.86 1.62
C ALA A 95 19.81 7.60 1.64
N ALA A 96 19.98 6.72 2.64
CA ALA A 96 19.17 5.53 2.83
C ALA A 96 17.75 5.85 3.34
N GLN A 97 17.54 7.04 3.90
CA GLN A 97 16.21 7.49 4.32
C GLN A 97 15.40 7.94 3.09
N PRO A 98 14.25 7.28 2.80
CA PRO A 98 13.44 7.61 1.62
C PRO A 98 12.93 9.06 1.65
N ALA A 99 12.70 9.61 2.84
CA ALA A 99 12.31 11.02 3.01
C ALA A 99 13.39 11.99 2.53
N THR A 100 14.66 11.72 2.85
CA THR A 100 15.78 12.59 2.46
C THR A 100 16.07 12.48 0.97
N ALA A 101 16.03 11.26 0.41
CA ALA A 101 16.13 11.07 -1.04
C ALA A 101 15.05 11.86 -1.78
N LEU A 102 13.80 11.79 -1.31
CA LEU A 102 12.67 12.53 -1.86
C LEU A 102 12.85 14.05 -1.70
N ALA A 103 13.34 14.52 -0.54
CA ALA A 103 13.64 15.93 -0.32
C ALA A 103 14.74 16.46 -1.25
N CYS A 104 15.81 15.68 -1.48
CA CYS A 104 16.88 16.03 -2.42
C CYS A 104 16.37 16.07 -3.86
N VAL A 105 15.55 15.10 -4.27
CA VAL A 105 14.93 15.08 -5.61
C VAL A 105 14.01 16.29 -5.78
N LEU A 106 13.15 16.59 -4.81
CA LEU A 106 12.28 17.77 -4.86
C LEU A 106 13.10 19.07 -4.89
N GLY A 107 14.13 19.19 -4.05
CA GLY A 107 15.02 20.36 -4.04
C GLY A 107 15.73 20.55 -5.38
N GLY A 108 16.24 19.47 -5.97
CA GLY A 108 16.82 19.50 -7.32
C GLY A 108 15.79 19.90 -8.38
N LEU A 109 14.55 19.41 -8.27
CA LEU A 109 13.46 19.76 -9.18
C LEU A 109 13.08 21.24 -9.08
N VAL A 110 13.07 21.80 -7.86
CA VAL A 110 12.80 23.23 -7.61
C VAL A 110 13.86 24.10 -8.26
N VAL A 111 15.14 23.72 -8.17
CA VAL A 111 16.24 24.49 -8.76
C VAL A 111 16.29 24.36 -10.28
N TRP A 112 16.03 23.16 -10.84
CA TRP A 112 16.15 22.92 -12.27
C TRP A 112 14.90 23.35 -13.05
N LYS A 113 13.70 22.99 -12.59
CA LYS A 113 12.44 23.19 -13.33
C LYS A 113 11.31 23.67 -12.41
N PRO A 114 11.32 24.95 -11.98
CA PRO A 114 10.29 25.50 -11.11
C PRO A 114 8.90 25.45 -11.75
N GLU A 115 8.80 25.60 -13.07
CA GLU A 115 7.54 25.58 -13.83
C GLU A 115 6.88 24.19 -13.81
N ALA A 116 7.67 23.12 -13.93
CA ALA A 116 7.16 21.75 -13.86
C ALA A 116 6.57 21.45 -12.48
N LEU A 117 7.20 21.96 -11.42
CA LEU A 117 6.75 21.79 -10.05
C LEU A 117 5.44 22.55 -9.78
N GLN A 118 5.29 23.76 -10.34
CA GLN A 118 4.02 24.49 -10.30
C GLN A 118 2.90 23.73 -11.02
N SER A 119 3.17 23.17 -12.20
CA SER A 119 2.17 22.40 -12.95
C SER A 119 1.76 21.10 -12.23
N ALA A 120 2.72 20.41 -11.61
CA ALA A 120 2.47 19.20 -10.82
C ALA A 120 1.69 19.52 -9.53
N ALA A 121 2.04 20.62 -8.86
CA ALA A 121 1.32 21.09 -7.68
C ALA A 121 -0.14 21.47 -8.02
N ALA A 122 -0.36 22.17 -9.13
CA ALA A 122 -1.71 22.50 -9.61
C ALA A 122 -2.51 21.24 -9.96
N ALA A 123 -1.91 20.26 -10.64
CA ALA A 123 -2.54 19.00 -10.97
C ALA A 123 -2.89 18.17 -9.72
N ALA A 124 -1.98 18.10 -8.74
CA ALA A 124 -2.21 17.43 -7.47
C ALA A 124 -3.34 18.09 -6.68
N LEU A 125 -3.38 19.43 -6.64
CA LEU A 125 -4.45 20.18 -5.99
C LEU A 125 -5.80 19.95 -6.67
N ALA A 126 -5.85 19.96 -8.01
CA ALA A 126 -7.06 19.66 -8.76
C ALA A 126 -7.56 18.23 -8.52
N TRP A 127 -6.64 17.27 -8.43
CA TRP A 127 -6.97 15.88 -8.12
C TRP A 127 -7.50 15.74 -6.68
N LEU A 128 -6.88 16.40 -5.71
CA LEU A 128 -7.35 16.46 -4.31
C LEU A 128 -8.74 17.10 -4.21
N GLN A 129 -8.97 18.21 -4.91
CA GLN A 129 -10.28 18.85 -4.98
C GLN A 129 -11.32 17.92 -5.62
N GLY A 130 -10.94 17.17 -6.67
CA GLY A 130 -11.77 16.13 -7.29
C GLY A 130 -12.11 14.97 -6.36
N ALA A 131 -11.16 14.54 -5.52
CA ALA A 131 -11.36 13.47 -4.54
C ALA A 131 -12.23 13.92 -3.36
N ILE A 132 -12.09 15.17 -2.92
CA ILE A 132 -12.86 15.77 -1.83
C ILE A 132 -14.28 16.16 -2.28
N SER A 133 -14.50 16.40 -3.58
CA SER A 133 -15.83 16.71 -4.15
C SER A 133 -16.75 15.50 -4.29
N THR A 134 -16.50 14.42 -3.54
CA THR A 134 -17.61 13.57 -3.10
C THR A 134 -18.61 14.46 -2.33
N PRO A 135 -19.92 14.43 -2.66
CA PRO A 135 -20.83 15.56 -2.45
C PRO A 135 -21.28 15.83 -1.00
N ARG A 136 -20.44 15.58 0.02
CA ARG A 136 -20.82 15.74 1.43
C ARG A 136 -19.98 16.71 2.27
N LEU A 137 -18.88 17.26 1.77
CA LEU A 137 -18.07 18.22 2.52
C LEU A 137 -17.81 19.47 1.70
N SER A 138 -18.84 20.31 1.56
CA SER A 138 -18.69 21.71 1.17
C SER A 138 -17.92 22.43 2.28
N LEU A 139 -16.60 22.52 2.11
CA LEU A 139 -15.77 23.39 2.95
C LEU A 139 -16.20 24.84 2.71
N PRO A 140 -16.37 25.65 3.76
CA PRO A 140 -16.69 27.07 3.62
C PRO A 140 -15.57 27.73 2.81
N THR A 141 -15.94 28.48 1.77
CA THR A 141 -15.04 29.32 1.00
C THR A 141 -14.24 30.21 1.95
N LEU A 142 -12.92 29.98 2.01
CA LEU A 142 -12.00 30.80 2.79
C LEU A 142 -12.09 32.25 2.31
N PRO A 143 -12.04 33.24 3.23
CA PRO A 143 -12.14 34.64 2.86
C PRO A 143 -11.00 35.07 1.92
N HIS A 144 -11.27 36.11 1.12
CA HIS A 144 -10.45 36.60 0.00
C HIS A 144 -8.95 36.88 0.23
N PRO A 145 -8.38 37.17 1.43
CA PRO A 145 -6.93 37.41 1.56
C PRO A 145 -6.03 36.20 1.23
N TYR A 146 -6.58 34.99 1.08
CA TYR A 146 -5.86 33.79 0.66
C TYR A 146 -5.96 33.49 -0.85
N GLY A 147 -6.47 34.45 -1.64
CA GLY A 147 -6.56 34.33 -3.09
C GLY A 147 -5.23 34.48 -3.84
N ASP A 148 -4.19 34.97 -3.15
CA ASP A 148 -2.86 35.12 -3.75
C ASP A 148 -2.25 33.73 -4.03
N PRO A 149 -1.88 33.41 -5.29
CA PRO A 149 -1.32 32.12 -5.65
C PRO A 149 -0.03 31.78 -4.89
N LEU A 150 0.76 32.78 -4.46
CA LEU A 150 1.96 32.55 -3.66
C LEU A 150 1.63 32.10 -2.23
N VAL A 151 0.55 32.63 -1.64
CA VAL A 151 0.07 32.24 -0.32
C VAL A 151 -0.51 30.82 -0.37
N GLN A 152 -1.24 30.48 -1.43
CA GLN A 152 -1.74 29.12 -1.65
C GLN A 152 -0.59 28.11 -1.84
N LEU A 153 0.44 28.50 -2.59
CA LEU A 153 1.64 27.68 -2.76
C LEU A 153 2.36 27.46 -1.42
N GLY A 154 2.50 28.50 -0.60
CA GLY A 154 3.08 28.41 0.74
C GLY A 154 2.28 27.50 1.67
N LEU A 155 0.94 27.60 1.65
CA LEU A 155 0.04 26.71 2.40
C LEU A 155 0.13 25.26 1.91
N ALA A 156 0.19 25.03 0.59
CA ALA A 156 0.33 23.68 0.03
C ALA A 156 1.68 23.04 0.43
N LEU A 157 2.77 23.82 0.39
CA LEU A 157 4.09 23.38 0.85
C LEU A 157 4.12 23.13 2.36
N ALA A 158 3.42 23.94 3.15
CA ALA A 158 3.30 23.72 4.60
C ALA A 158 2.41 22.52 4.95
N ALA A 159 1.44 22.18 4.10
CA ALA A 159 0.54 21.05 4.29
C ALA A 159 1.17 19.70 3.91
N LEU A 160 2.13 19.68 2.98
CA LEU A 160 2.87 18.49 2.54
C LEU A 160 3.47 17.65 3.69
N PRO A 161 4.25 18.21 4.63
CA PRO A 161 4.78 17.43 5.75
C PRO A 161 3.65 16.91 6.65
N PHE A 162 2.54 17.64 6.78
CA PHE A 162 1.40 17.22 7.56
C PHE A 162 0.66 16.05 6.91
N ALA A 163 0.51 16.07 5.58
CA ALA A 163 -0.06 14.98 4.80
C ALA A 163 0.82 13.73 4.84
N ALA A 164 2.15 13.89 4.74
CA ALA A 164 3.10 12.79 4.88
C ALA A 164 3.05 12.19 6.29
N TRP A 165 3.00 13.03 7.33
CA TRP A 165 2.86 12.59 8.71
C TRP A 165 1.53 11.86 8.96
N ALA A 166 0.41 12.42 8.45
CA ALA A 166 -0.90 11.80 8.56
C ALA A 166 -0.96 10.45 7.83
N GLY A 167 -0.37 10.34 6.63
CA GLY A 167 -0.26 9.08 5.89
C GLY A 167 0.57 8.04 6.63
N TRP A 168 1.70 8.44 7.21
CA TRP A 168 2.53 7.56 8.05
C TRP A 168 1.79 7.10 9.31
N ALA A 169 1.07 8.01 9.99
CA ALA A 169 0.27 7.68 11.17
C ALA A 169 -0.86 6.71 10.83
N LEU A 170 -1.56 6.91 9.70
CA LEU A 170 -2.58 5.99 9.21
C LEU A 170 -2.01 4.62 8.90
N TYR A 171 -0.84 4.57 8.24
CA TYR A 171 -0.13 3.32 7.95
C TYR A 171 0.20 2.56 9.24
N ARG A 172 0.83 3.23 10.22
CA ARG A 172 1.14 2.64 11.54
C ARG A 172 -0.10 2.18 12.28
N TRP A 173 -1.20 2.90 12.16
CA TRP A 173 -2.46 2.52 12.76
C TRP A 173 -3.04 1.27 12.08
N SER A 174 -2.97 1.18 10.75
CA SER A 174 -3.39 0.00 9.99
C SER A 174 -2.57 -1.24 10.34
N GLU A 175 -1.25 -1.11 10.55
CA GLU A 175 -0.40 -2.21 11.00
C GLU A 175 -0.90 -2.80 12.33
N ARG A 176 -1.36 -1.96 13.26
CA ARG A 176 -1.88 -2.40 14.58
C ARG A 176 -3.21 -3.13 14.49
N LEU A 177 -4.02 -2.81 13.47
CA LEU A 177 -5.30 -3.47 13.25
C LEU A 177 -5.13 -4.82 12.55
N VAL A 178 -4.17 -4.93 11.64
CA VAL A 178 -3.88 -6.16 10.89
C VAL A 178 -3.10 -7.16 11.74
N CYS A 179 -2.18 -6.68 12.57
CA CYS A 179 -1.47 -7.50 13.57
C CYS A 179 -1.84 -7.05 14.98
N PRO A 180 -2.98 -7.50 15.54
CA PRO A 180 -3.20 -7.35 16.97
C PRO A 180 -2.03 -7.99 17.71
N PRO A 181 -1.52 -7.39 18.80
CA PRO A 181 -0.47 -8.00 19.60
C PRO A 181 -0.95 -9.41 19.98
N GLY A 182 -0.28 -10.43 19.45
CA GLY A 182 -0.60 -11.81 19.75
C GLY A 182 -0.61 -11.98 21.27
N PRO A 183 -1.53 -12.78 21.83
CA PRO A 183 -1.60 -12.98 23.27
C PRO A 183 -0.21 -13.39 23.73
N GLY A 184 0.43 -12.49 24.49
CA GLY A 184 1.79 -12.70 24.96
C GLY A 184 1.84 -14.10 25.54
N LEU A 185 2.75 -14.92 25.01
CA LEU A 185 3.10 -16.20 25.59
C LEU A 185 3.63 -15.88 27.00
N GLY A 186 2.69 -15.81 27.94
CA GLY A 186 2.94 -15.65 29.34
C GLY A 186 3.87 -16.80 29.71
N HIS A 187 5.07 -16.42 30.11
CA HIS A 187 6.05 -17.24 30.77
C HIS A 187 5.35 -18.22 31.72
N ARG A 188 5.22 -19.48 31.30
CA ARG A 188 5.15 -20.60 32.24
C ARG A 188 6.58 -20.90 32.64
N VAL A 189 6.95 -20.39 33.81
CA VAL A 189 8.06 -20.92 34.62
C VAL A 189 7.59 -22.22 35.26
#